data_AF-A0A5E4YE50-F1
#
_entry.id   AF-A0A5E4YE50-F1
#
_cell.length_a   1.000
_cell.length_b   1.000
_cell.length_c   1.000
_cell.angle_alpha   90.00
_cell.angle_beta   90.00
_cell.angle_gamma   90.00
#
_symmetry.space_group_name_H-M   'P 1'
#
loop_
_entity.id
_entity.type
_entity.pdbx_description
1 polymer ?
#
loop_
_entity_poly.entity_id
_entity_poly.type
_entity_poly.pdbx_seq_one_letter_code
_entity_poly.pdbx_strand_id
1 'polypeptide(L)'
;MKRSSGTAKLSLIQQMIADENERHAYRIKEIAGMTARLKLLEPVLEALKERCAFNCDTHSIRPLFNREIKVSGWLVYVPVRVHETLLEIGFEETSRHDYQSTYTVRLKKGRLRIAVSVDLHYTSRLS
;
A
#
# COMPACT_ATOMS: atom_id res chain seq x y z
N MET A 1 18.36 35.01 -38.05
CA MET A 1 17.64 34.36 -36.91
C MET A 1 17.86 32.86 -36.98
N LYS A 2 18.70 32.28 -36.13
CA LYS A 2 18.87 30.82 -36.01
C LYS A 2 17.74 30.27 -35.14
N ARG A 3 16.87 29.43 -35.70
CA ARG A 3 15.85 28.68 -34.94
C ARG A 3 16.56 27.64 -34.08
N SER A 4 16.31 27.70 -32.79
CA SER A 4 16.92 26.85 -31.76
C SER A 4 16.36 25.43 -31.78
N SER A 5 17.30 24.49 -31.69
CA SER A 5 17.25 23.20 -30.99
C SER A 5 16.01 22.30 -31.20
N GLY A 6 16.14 21.36 -32.14
CA GLY A 6 15.44 20.09 -32.02
C GLY A 6 15.93 19.36 -30.76
N THR A 7 15.07 19.20 -29.77
CA THR A 7 15.30 18.26 -28.68
C THR A 7 15.42 16.87 -29.30
N ALA A 8 16.63 16.33 -29.34
CA ALA A 8 16.88 14.98 -29.83
C ALA A 8 16.00 14.01 -29.03
N LYS A 9 15.19 13.21 -29.73
CA LYS A 9 14.31 12.23 -29.11
C LYS A 9 15.19 11.15 -28.47
N LEU A 10 15.07 10.99 -27.15
CA LEU A 10 15.80 9.98 -26.37
C LEU A 10 15.58 8.58 -26.98
N SER A 11 16.57 7.70 -26.86
CA SER A 11 16.38 6.27 -27.18
C SER A 11 15.38 5.65 -26.20
N LEU A 12 14.77 4.51 -26.58
CA LEU A 12 13.83 3.80 -25.71
C LEU A 12 14.45 3.46 -24.35
N ILE A 13 15.72 3.01 -24.33
CA ILE A 13 16.45 2.71 -23.08
C ILE A 13 16.60 3.96 -22.23
N GLN A 14 16.94 5.10 -22.83
CA GLN A 14 17.08 6.37 -22.11
C GLN A 14 15.74 6.87 -21.55
N GLN A 15 14.63 6.67 -22.27
CA GLN A 15 13.28 6.98 -21.78
C GLN A 15 12.94 6.12 -20.57
N MET A 16 13.13 4.79 -20.64
CA MET A 16 12.84 3.89 -19.52
C MET A 16 13.66 4.21 -18.27
N ILE A 17 14.94 4.58 -18.43
CA ILE A 17 15.78 5.01 -17.31
C ILE A 17 15.28 6.33 -16.71
N ALA A 18 14.87 7.29 -17.55
CA ALA A 18 14.33 8.56 -17.09
C ALA A 18 13.03 8.35 -16.30
N ASP A 19 12.11 7.53 -16.81
CA ASP A 19 10.83 7.21 -16.18
C ASP A 19 11.03 6.52 -14.83
N GLU A 20 11.98 5.58 -14.74
CA GLU A 20 12.30 4.88 -13.49
C GLU A 20 12.91 5.83 -12.44
N ASN A 21 13.79 6.74 -12.86
CA ASN A 21 14.35 7.76 -11.96
C ASN A 21 13.27 8.71 -11.44
N GLU A 22 12.34 9.13 -12.30
CA GLU A 22 11.20 9.96 -11.89
C GLU A 22 10.31 9.22 -10.89
N ARG A 23 9.98 7.95 -11.18
CA ARG A 23 9.21 7.08 -10.29
C ARG A 23 9.88 6.95 -8.93
N HIS A 24 11.20 6.75 -8.89
CA HIS A 24 11.95 6.62 -7.65
C HIS A 24 11.95 7.94 -6.85
N ALA A 25 12.19 9.07 -7.50
CA ALA A 25 12.15 10.38 -6.86
C ALA A 25 10.76 10.69 -6.27
N TYR A 26 9.70 10.35 -7.00
CA TYR A 26 8.32 10.46 -6.51
C TYR A 26 8.08 9.54 -5.30
N ARG A 27 8.54 8.28 -5.36
CA ARG A 27 8.39 7.32 -4.27
C ARG A 27 9.09 7.78 -2.98
N ILE A 28 10.28 8.36 -3.07
CA ILE A 28 10.98 8.93 -1.92
C ILE A 28 10.14 10.04 -1.26
N LYS A 29 9.54 10.93 -2.06
CA LYS A 29 8.66 11.99 -1.55
C LYS A 29 7.41 11.43 -0.87
N GLU A 30 6.78 10.38 -1.44
CA GLU A 30 5.64 9.70 -0.81
C GLU A 30 6.02 9.15 0.57
N ILE A 31 7.15 8.44 0.66
CA ILE A 31 7.61 7.82 1.91
C ILE A 31 7.88 8.90 2.97
N ALA A 32 8.58 9.98 2.60
CA ALA A 32 8.81 11.12 3.49
C ALA A 32 7.50 11.75 3.98
N GLY A 33 6.51 11.89 3.09
CA GLY A 33 5.18 12.41 3.45
C GLY A 33 4.37 11.48 4.36
N MET A 34 4.74 10.20 4.47
CA MET A 34 4.07 9.19 5.29
C MET A 34 4.80 8.86 6.59
N THR A 35 5.97 9.44 6.88
CA THR A 35 6.82 9.02 8.02
C THR A 35 6.07 8.86 9.34
N ALA A 36 5.24 9.83 9.74
CA ALA A 36 4.48 9.75 10.99
C ALA A 36 3.47 8.60 11.00
N ARG A 37 2.85 8.30 9.85
CA ARG A 37 1.89 7.19 9.71
C ARG A 37 2.60 5.84 9.64
N LEU A 38 3.76 5.77 9.00
CA LEU A 38 4.59 4.56 8.97
C LEU A 38 5.04 4.15 10.38
N LYS A 39 5.42 5.12 11.23
CA LYS A 39 5.74 4.86 12.65
C LYS A 39 4.56 4.27 13.43
N LEU A 40 3.33 4.69 13.12
CA LEU A 40 2.14 4.12 13.76
C LEU A 40 1.78 2.74 13.19
N LEU A 41 2.14 2.48 11.93
CA LEU A 41 1.86 1.22 11.24
C LEU A 41 2.82 0.10 11.64
N GLU A 42 4.07 0.42 11.96
CA GLU A 42 5.10 -0.55 12.37
C GLU A 42 4.64 -1.55 13.45
N PRO A 43 4.14 -1.14 14.63
CA PRO A 43 3.66 -2.09 15.63
C PRO A 43 2.41 -2.88 15.20
N VAL A 44 1.65 -2.36 14.23
CA VAL A 44 0.50 -3.07 13.66
C VAL A 44 0.97 -4.19 12.73
N LEU A 45 1.99 -3.95 11.91
CA LEU A 45 2.57 -4.98 11.04
C LEU A 45 3.21 -6.11 11.84
N GLU A 46 3.90 -5.80 12.93
CA GLU A 46 4.44 -6.83 13.83
C GLU A 46 3.32 -7.68 14.44
N ALA A 47 2.25 -7.05 14.94
CA ALA A 47 1.10 -7.79 15.46
C ALA A 47 0.42 -8.69 14.40
N LEU A 48 0.32 -8.23 13.15
CA LEU A 48 -0.21 -9.02 12.05
C LEU A 48 0.69 -10.20 11.70
N LYS A 49 2.01 -9.99 11.68
CA LYS A 49 3.00 -11.04 11.46
C LYS A 49 2.90 -12.12 12.53
N GLU A 50 2.83 -11.74 13.81
CA GLU A 50 2.73 -12.67 14.94
C GLU A 50 1.41 -13.44 14.98
N ARG A 51 0.27 -12.77 14.75
CA ARG A 51 -1.06 -13.35 14.97
C ARG A 51 -1.63 -14.11 13.78
N CYS A 52 -1.20 -13.77 12.56
CA CYS A 52 -1.75 -14.36 11.34
C CYS A 52 -0.72 -14.64 10.24
N ALA A 53 0.58 -14.65 10.58
CA ALA A 53 1.68 -14.90 9.65
C ALA A 53 1.68 -13.97 8.42
N PHE A 54 1.08 -12.79 8.56
CA PHE A 54 0.98 -11.83 7.47
C PHE A 54 2.30 -11.06 7.32
N ASN A 55 2.97 -11.28 6.20
CA ASN A 55 4.15 -10.51 5.80
C ASN A 55 3.72 -9.46 4.78
N CYS A 56 3.75 -8.19 5.20
CA CYS A 56 3.49 -7.07 4.30
C CYS A 56 4.72 -6.80 3.44
N ASP A 57 4.54 -6.77 2.12
CA ASP A 57 5.54 -6.21 1.22
C ASP A 57 5.58 -4.68 1.39
N THR A 58 6.76 -4.12 1.68
CA THR A 58 6.92 -2.67 1.91
C THR A 58 6.74 -1.86 0.63
N HIS A 59 6.96 -2.45 -0.55
CA HIS A 59 6.66 -1.82 -1.84
C HIS A 59 5.15 -1.61 -2.05
N SER A 60 4.35 -2.44 -1.39
CA SER A 60 2.88 -2.41 -1.44
C SER A 60 2.24 -1.37 -0.50
N ILE A 61 3.02 -0.72 0.38
CA ILE A 61 2.53 0.34 1.28
C ILE A 61 2.47 1.67 0.54
N ARG A 62 1.28 2.17 0.21
CA ARG A 62 1.11 3.40 -0.59
C ARG A 62 0.26 4.44 0.13
N PRO A 63 0.49 5.75 -0.09
CA PRO A 63 -0.45 6.75 0.37
C PRO A 63 -1.77 6.57 -0.38
N LEU A 64 -2.87 6.79 0.34
CA LEU A 64 -4.20 6.94 -0.24
C LEU A 64 -4.72 8.35 0.10
N PHE A 65 -5.84 8.76 -0.50
CA PHE A 65 -6.45 10.06 -0.23
C PHE A 65 -6.73 10.27 1.26
N ASN A 66 -6.87 11.53 1.70
CA ASN A 66 -7.27 11.90 3.06
C ASN A 66 -6.37 11.35 4.19
N ARG A 67 -5.06 11.26 3.94
CA ARG A 67 -4.03 10.81 4.91
C ARG A 67 -4.16 9.33 5.30
N GLU A 68 -4.75 8.52 4.45
CA GLU A 68 -4.85 7.07 4.63
C GLU A 68 -3.59 6.37 4.08
N ILE A 69 -3.30 5.17 4.58
CA ILE A 69 -2.31 4.26 4.00
C ILE A 69 -3.03 3.04 3.44
N LYS A 70 -2.76 2.71 2.18
CA LYS A 70 -3.13 1.40 1.63
C LYS A 70 -2.09 0.37 2.05
N VAL A 71 -2.55 -0.72 2.65
CA VAL A 71 -1.75 -1.90 2.99
C VAL A 71 -2.29 -3.06 2.18
N SER A 72 -1.45 -3.69 1.37
CA SER A 72 -1.82 -4.87 0.59
C SER A 72 -0.78 -5.97 0.76
N GLY A 73 -1.25 -7.22 0.64
CA GLY A 73 -0.36 -8.37 0.49
C GLY A 73 0.28 -8.42 -0.90
N TRP A 74 1.14 -9.42 -1.10
CA TRP A 74 1.85 -9.67 -2.36
C TRP A 74 0.94 -9.71 -3.60
N LEU A 75 -0.29 -10.22 -3.43
CA LEU A 75 -1.30 -10.35 -4.50
C LEU A 75 -2.38 -9.27 -4.45
N VAL A 76 -2.07 -8.06 -3.95
CA VAL A 76 -3.01 -6.94 -3.78
C VAL A 76 -4.05 -7.15 -2.67
N TYR A 77 -4.44 -8.38 -2.40
CA TYR A 77 -5.39 -8.76 -1.35
C TYR A 77 -4.69 -9.33 -0.12
N VAL A 78 -5.37 -9.21 1.02
CA VAL A 78 -4.99 -9.86 2.29
C VAL A 78 -5.99 -10.97 2.63
N PRO A 79 -5.58 -12.00 3.39
CA PRO A 79 -6.51 -12.99 3.92
C PRO A 79 -7.55 -12.36 4.85
N VAL A 80 -8.73 -12.98 4.97
CA VAL A 80 -9.79 -12.57 5.92
C VAL A 80 -9.25 -12.41 7.35
N ARG A 81 -8.35 -13.30 7.76
CA ARG A 81 -7.74 -13.28 9.10
C ARG A 81 -6.97 -11.99 9.40
N VAL A 82 -6.41 -11.31 8.39
CA VAL A 82 -5.77 -10.00 8.59
C VAL A 82 -6.80 -8.98 9.02
N HIS A 83 -7.97 -8.97 8.37
CA HIS A 83 -9.05 -8.06 8.75
C HIS A 83 -9.56 -8.34 10.16
N GLU A 84 -9.84 -9.60 10.49
CA GLU A 84 -10.25 -10.01 11.85
C GLU A 84 -9.23 -9.59 12.90
N THR A 85 -7.94 -9.84 12.63
CA THR A 85 -6.84 -9.44 13.54
C THR A 85 -6.76 -7.93 13.71
N LEU A 86 -7.01 -7.14 12.66
CA LEU A 86 -7.05 -5.67 12.76
C LEU A 86 -8.15 -5.22 13.73
N LEU A 87 -9.32 -5.84 13.68
CA LEU A 87 -10.41 -5.56 14.62
C LEU A 87 -10.03 -5.94 16.05
N GLU A 88 -9.43 -7.12 16.26
CA GLU A 88 -8.98 -7.59 17.57
C GLU A 88 -7.94 -6.67 18.23
N ILE A 89 -7.04 -6.09 17.45
CA ILE A 89 -6.05 -5.13 17.97
C ILE A 89 -6.63 -3.71 18.12
N GLY A 90 -7.94 -3.53 17.96
CA GLY A 90 -8.65 -2.30 18.27
C GLY A 90 -8.75 -1.30 17.10
N PHE A 91 -8.74 -1.77 15.86
CA PHE A 91 -9.22 -0.95 14.75
C PHE A 91 -10.75 -1.00 14.66
N GLU A 92 -11.33 0.11 14.22
CA GLU A 92 -12.75 0.23 13.89
C GLU A 92 -12.94 0.31 12.38
N GLU A 93 -13.92 -0.42 11.83
CA GLU A 93 -14.36 -0.23 10.45
C GLU A 93 -15.03 1.14 10.29
N THR A 94 -14.56 1.91 9.33
CA THR A 94 -15.12 3.24 9.00
C THR A 94 -15.89 3.23 7.68
N SER A 95 -15.56 2.31 6.78
CA SER A 95 -16.32 2.07 5.56
C SER A 95 -15.95 0.71 4.99
N ARG A 96 -16.91 0.03 4.37
CA ARG A 96 -16.69 -1.20 3.61
C ARG A 96 -17.31 -1.07 2.22
N HIS A 97 -16.64 -1.64 1.23
CA HIS A 97 -17.18 -1.80 -0.11
C HIS A 97 -16.99 -3.25 -0.54
N ASP A 98 -18.11 -3.95 -0.70
CA ASP A 98 -18.14 -5.36 -1.05
C ASP A 98 -18.16 -5.56 -2.57
N TYR A 99 -17.34 -6.49 -3.04
CA TYR A 99 -17.36 -7.03 -4.39
C TYR A 99 -17.74 -8.52 -4.32
N GLN A 100 -17.91 -9.17 -5.48
CA GLN A 100 -18.41 -10.55 -5.52
C GLN A 100 -17.53 -11.55 -4.75
N SER A 101 -16.21 -11.42 -4.80
CA SER A 101 -15.24 -12.35 -4.20
C SER A 101 -14.23 -11.69 -3.26
N THR A 102 -14.33 -10.37 -3.09
CA THR A 102 -13.38 -9.56 -2.32
C THR A 102 -14.14 -8.40 -1.68
N TYR A 103 -13.55 -7.74 -0.71
CA TYR A 103 -14.06 -6.45 -0.22
C TYR A 103 -12.91 -5.52 0.11
N THR A 104 -13.13 -4.21 0.00
CA THR A 104 -12.19 -3.21 0.52
C THR A 104 -12.77 -2.62 1.78
N VAL A 105 -12.01 -2.63 2.86
CA VAL A 105 -12.39 -2.04 4.14
C VAL A 105 -11.40 -0.94 4.52
N ARG A 106 -11.94 0.17 5.03
CA ARG A 106 -11.18 1.26 5.64
C ARG A 106 -11.30 1.18 7.14
N LEU A 107 -10.17 1.14 7.81
CA LEU A 107 -10.05 0.91 9.25
C LEU A 107 -9.34 2.09 9.91
N LYS A 108 -9.74 2.42 11.14
CA LYS A 108 -9.14 3.49 11.93
C LYS A 108 -8.75 3.00 13.33
N LYS A 109 -7.57 3.40 13.80
CA LYS A 109 -7.14 3.26 15.19
C LYS A 109 -6.41 4.52 15.63
N GLY A 110 -7.03 5.30 16.51
CA GLY A 110 -6.53 6.62 16.90
C GLY A 110 -6.28 7.53 15.70
N ARG A 111 -5.01 7.88 15.44
CA ARG A 111 -4.59 8.73 14.31
C ARG A 111 -4.25 7.96 13.04
N LEU A 112 -4.14 6.63 13.11
CA LEU A 112 -3.83 5.79 11.96
C LEU A 112 -5.11 5.42 11.23
N ARG A 113 -5.10 5.58 9.90
CA ARG A 113 -6.15 5.12 9.00
C ARG A 113 -5.51 4.25 7.92
N ILE A 114 -6.07 3.07 7.71
CA ILE A 114 -5.60 2.13 6.71
C ILE A 114 -6.73 1.68 5.81
N ALA A 115 -6.40 1.33 4.58
CA ALA A 115 -7.28 0.64 3.64
C ALA A 115 -6.66 -0.72 3.29
N VAL A 116 -7.44 -1.79 3.42
CA VAL A 116 -7.04 -3.14 3.03
C VAL A 116 -8.09 -3.72 2.09
N SER A 117 -7.64 -4.43 1.05
CA SER A 117 -8.50 -5.25 0.20
C SER A 117 -8.38 -6.69 0.66
N VAL A 118 -9.50 -7.32 0.98
CA VAL A 118 -9.59 -8.67 1.53
C VAL A 118 -10.14 -9.61 0.47
N ASP A 119 -9.52 -10.78 0.34
CA ASP A 119 -10.00 -11.86 -0.51
C ASP A 119 -10.74 -12.92 0.34
N LEU A 120 -12.00 -13.18 -0.03
CA LEU A 120 -12.87 -14.14 0.66
C LEU A 120 -12.48 -15.60 0.39
N HIS A 121 -11.73 -15.84 -0.69
CA HIS A 121 -11.29 -17.18 -1.11
C HIS A 121 -9.81 -17.43 -0.85
N TYR A 122 -9.16 -16.57 -0.06
CA TYR A 122 -7.77 -16.75 0.32
C TYR A 122 -7.62 -17.95 1.26
N THR A 123 -7.69 -19.16 0.70
CA THR A 123 -7.28 -20.39 1.36
C THR A 123 -5.76 -20.34 1.46
N SER A 124 -5.25 -20.40 2.69
CA SER A 124 -3.84 -20.50 3.02
C SER A 124 -3.14 -21.62 2.22
N ARG A 125 -2.60 -21.30 1.04
CA ARG A 125 -1.67 -22.17 0.28
C ARG A 125 -0.21 -21.95 0.68
N LEU A 126 0.01 -21.50 1.91
CA LEU A 126 1.34 -21.33 2.49
C LEU A 126 1.37 -22.13 3.80
N SER A 127 1.36 -23.45 3.63
CA SER A 127 1.91 -24.43 4.58
C SER A 127 3.41 -24.56 4.33
#